data_AF-A0A1L7GV34-F1
#
_entry.id   AF-A0A1L7GV34-F1
#
_cell.length_a   1.000
_cell.length_b   1.000
_cell.length_c   1.000
_cell.angle_alpha   90.00
_cell.angle_beta   90.00
_cell.angle_gamma   90.00
#
_symmetry.space_group_name_H-M   'P 1'
#
loop_
_entity.id
_entity.type
_entity.pdbx_description
1 polymer ?
#
loop_
_entity_poly.entity_id
_entity_poly.type
_entity_poly.pdbx_seq_one_letter_code
_entity_poly.pdbx_strand_id
1 'polypeptide(L)'
;MSLNRLLPIEAGHNFRELGGYQTTDGRQVQWHRLIRAGALGQLSEADLALLAQLNVTADIDFRSPTELEAAADRVPHTATYHHEPVFDTDRTESSKTNAELEPLLVADPDSGARHMEVTYQEMVTEPTSKTAYQHFFAHLLATPSDGAVLFHCTAGKDRTGVGAFLLLSALGVDTKTIEQDYLLTNQVNEAFVNELLQRFASAGKNETYVHNFRSLATVSPRYLNATKQAIATHYGTVNDFLTTGLGLSAGNLADLKQLYLV
;
A
#
# COMPACT_ATOMS: atom_id res chain seq x y z
N MET A 1 13.21 6.59 11.34
CA MET A 1 13.39 5.37 10.52
C MET A 1 14.47 5.61 9.49
N SER A 2 15.23 4.58 9.13
CA SER A 2 16.33 4.73 8.17
C SER A 2 15.82 4.54 6.73
N LEU A 3 16.25 5.41 5.81
CA LEU A 3 16.04 5.28 4.36
C LEU A 3 16.70 4.03 3.75
N ASN A 4 17.42 3.24 4.55
CA ASN A 4 18.05 1.98 4.15
C ASN A 4 17.09 0.91 3.62
N ARG A 5 15.76 1.13 3.68
CA ARG A 5 14.74 0.24 3.11
C ARG A 5 14.36 0.57 1.68
N LEU A 6 14.72 1.76 1.18
CA LEU A 6 14.40 2.15 -0.19
C LEU A 6 15.18 1.29 -1.17
N LEU A 7 14.47 0.74 -2.15
CA LEU A 7 15.10 0.04 -3.26
C LEU A 7 15.54 1.06 -4.32
N PRO A 8 16.72 0.91 -4.93
CA PRO A 8 17.22 1.81 -5.96
C PRO A 8 16.54 1.54 -7.32
N ILE A 9 15.22 1.69 -7.35
CA ILE A 9 14.39 1.56 -8.54
C ILE A 9 14.35 2.91 -9.25
N GLU A 10 14.69 2.92 -10.54
CA GLU A 10 14.88 4.14 -11.33
C GLU A 10 13.55 4.69 -11.86
N ALA A 11 12.73 3.83 -12.47
CA ALA A 11 11.51 4.24 -13.18
C ALA A 11 10.22 3.97 -12.39
N GLY A 12 10.34 3.54 -11.13
CA GLY A 12 9.23 3.23 -10.23
C GLY A 12 9.19 4.16 -9.03
N HIS A 13 8.05 4.18 -8.34
CA HIS A 13 7.84 5.03 -7.17
C HIS A 13 7.58 4.20 -5.92
N ASN A 14 8.09 4.69 -4.78
CA ASN A 14 7.74 4.19 -3.46
C ASN A 14 8.11 2.72 -3.16
N PHE A 15 9.10 2.18 -3.89
CA PHE A 15 9.63 0.82 -3.70
C PHE A 15 10.48 0.73 -2.43
N ARG A 16 10.08 -0.14 -1.50
CA ARG A 16 10.85 -0.39 -0.28
C ARG A 16 10.57 -1.75 0.33
N GLU A 17 11.55 -2.28 1.03
CA GLU A 17 11.41 -3.51 1.81
C GLU A 17 10.78 -3.24 3.17
N LEU A 18 10.08 -4.25 3.71
CA LEU A 18 9.59 -4.26 5.10
C LEU A 18 10.55 -4.97 6.07
N GLY A 19 11.72 -5.39 5.59
CA GLY A 19 12.74 -6.07 6.38
C GLY A 19 13.25 -5.25 7.57
N GLY A 20 13.69 -5.95 8.62
CA GLY A 20 14.33 -5.41 9.82
C GLY A 20 13.40 -4.67 10.79
N TYR A 21 12.08 -4.68 10.60
CA TYR A 21 11.16 -4.20 11.64
C TYR A 21 11.14 -5.21 12.80
N GLN A 22 11.34 -4.71 14.02
CA GLN A 22 11.35 -5.53 15.22
C GLN A 22 9.91 -5.88 15.62
N THR A 23 9.70 -7.12 16.00
CA THR A 23 8.45 -7.58 16.58
C THR A 23 8.48 -7.44 18.10
N THR A 24 7.31 -7.41 18.70
CA THR A 24 7.16 -7.31 20.16
C THR A 24 7.70 -8.52 20.93
N ASP A 25 7.92 -9.66 20.26
CA ASP A 25 8.53 -10.86 20.82
C ASP A 25 10.06 -10.97 20.58
N GLY A 26 10.67 -9.91 20.04
CA GLY A 26 12.13 -9.79 19.90
C GLY A 26 12.72 -10.41 18.63
N ARG A 27 11.88 -10.88 17.70
CA ARG A 27 12.29 -11.25 16.34
C ARG A 27 12.29 -10.03 15.43
N GLN A 28 12.69 -10.23 14.18
CA GLN A 28 12.61 -9.19 13.17
C GLN A 28 12.04 -9.70 11.85
N VAL A 29 11.35 -8.82 11.11
CA VAL A 29 10.96 -9.11 9.73
C VAL A 29 12.22 -9.40 8.92
N GLN A 30 12.25 -10.52 8.23
CA GLN A 30 13.39 -10.94 7.43
C GLN A 30 13.56 -10.01 6.22
N TRP A 31 14.80 -9.61 5.96
CA TRP A 31 15.17 -8.80 4.78
C TRP A 31 14.96 -9.58 3.48
N HIS A 32 14.69 -8.87 2.38
CA HIS A 32 14.52 -9.47 1.04
C HIS A 32 13.37 -10.47 0.94
N ARG A 33 12.29 -10.30 1.72
CA ARG A 33 11.11 -11.16 1.70
C ARG A 33 9.82 -10.45 1.34
N LEU A 34 9.70 -9.18 1.74
CA LEU A 34 8.46 -8.40 1.66
C LEU A 34 8.77 -7.02 1.12
N ILE A 35 8.23 -6.72 -0.06
CA ILE A 35 8.45 -5.48 -0.78
C ILE A 35 7.10 -4.82 -1.04
N ARG A 36 7.00 -3.53 -0.69
CA ARG A 36 5.87 -2.69 -1.06
C ARG A 36 6.29 -1.68 -2.12
N ALA A 37 5.41 -1.41 -3.07
CA ALA A 37 5.73 -0.54 -4.21
C ALA A 37 4.51 0.24 -4.72
N GLY A 38 4.76 1.25 -5.57
CA GLY A 38 3.78 1.78 -6.53
C GLY A 38 3.70 0.91 -7.79
N ALA A 39 3.06 1.41 -8.85
CA ALA A 39 2.83 0.65 -10.08
C ALA A 39 4.13 0.24 -10.80
N LEU A 40 4.09 -0.91 -11.48
CA LEU A 40 5.27 -1.49 -12.15
C LEU A 40 5.30 -1.22 -13.66
N GLY A 41 4.23 -0.67 -14.24
CA GLY A 41 4.11 -0.50 -15.69
C GLY A 41 5.19 0.37 -16.36
N GLN A 42 5.94 1.16 -15.60
CA GLN A 42 7.04 2.01 -16.11
C GLN A 42 8.44 1.47 -15.79
N LEU A 43 8.57 0.34 -15.08
CA LEU A 43 9.88 -0.20 -14.69
C LEU A 43 10.79 -0.41 -15.91
N SER A 44 12.07 -0.13 -15.75
CA SER A 44 13.09 -0.42 -16.76
C SER A 44 13.52 -1.90 -16.73
N GLU A 45 14.27 -2.37 -17.74
CA GLU A 45 14.88 -3.71 -17.68
C GLU A 45 15.83 -3.87 -16.48
N ALA A 46 16.52 -2.80 -16.09
CA ALA A 46 17.40 -2.81 -14.92
C ALA A 46 16.61 -2.96 -13.62
N ASP A 47 15.46 -2.30 -13.51
CA ASP A 47 14.55 -2.45 -12.37
C ASP A 47 14.01 -3.88 -12.28
N LEU A 48 13.59 -4.47 -13.39
CA LEU A 48 13.12 -5.85 -13.44
C LEU A 48 14.23 -6.84 -13.07
N ALA A 49 15.45 -6.61 -13.54
CA ALA A 49 16.61 -7.41 -13.18
C ALA A 49 16.94 -7.31 -11.68
N LEU A 50 16.82 -6.12 -11.08
CA LEU A 50 16.99 -5.91 -9.65
C LEU A 50 15.94 -6.70 -8.84
N LEU A 51 14.66 -6.60 -9.22
CA LEU A 51 13.59 -7.37 -8.56
C LEU A 51 13.79 -8.88 -8.69
N ALA A 52 14.26 -9.36 -9.84
CA ALA A 52 14.62 -10.76 -10.03
C ALA A 52 15.82 -11.18 -9.15
N GLN A 53 16.83 -10.32 -8.97
CA GLN A 53 17.96 -10.57 -8.06
C GLN A 53 17.55 -10.62 -6.59
N LEU A 54 16.52 -9.85 -6.20
CA LEU A 54 15.88 -9.92 -4.88
C LEU A 54 14.95 -11.14 -4.74
N ASN A 55 14.93 -12.02 -5.74
CA ASN A 55 14.10 -13.22 -5.80
C ASN A 55 12.61 -12.92 -5.63
N VAL A 56 12.10 -11.84 -6.23
CA VAL A 56 10.65 -11.60 -6.27
C VAL A 56 9.98 -12.71 -7.06
N THR A 57 9.15 -13.50 -6.39
CA THR A 57 8.44 -14.66 -6.95
C THR A 57 6.94 -14.44 -7.07
N ALA A 58 6.39 -13.44 -6.38
CA ALA A 58 4.99 -13.05 -6.47
C ALA A 58 4.87 -11.54 -6.63
N ASP A 59 4.05 -11.11 -7.58
CA ASP A 59 3.63 -9.73 -7.80
C ASP A 59 2.12 -9.62 -7.58
N ILE A 60 1.71 -8.87 -6.55
CA ILE A 60 0.32 -8.76 -6.11
C ILE A 60 -0.17 -7.34 -6.36
N ASP A 61 -1.03 -7.19 -7.36
CA ASP A 61 -1.54 -5.90 -7.83
C ASP A 61 -2.93 -5.60 -7.23
N PHE A 62 -3.00 -4.59 -6.36
CA PHE A 62 -4.24 -4.11 -5.75
C PHE A 62 -5.01 -3.08 -6.59
N ARG A 63 -4.56 -2.78 -7.81
CA ARG A 63 -5.21 -1.82 -8.70
C ARG A 63 -6.57 -2.30 -9.18
N SER A 64 -7.47 -1.35 -9.41
CA SER A 64 -8.74 -1.64 -10.06
C SER A 64 -8.51 -2.10 -11.51
N PRO A 65 -9.47 -2.80 -12.14
CA PRO A 65 -9.36 -3.18 -13.55
C PRO A 65 -9.07 -1.99 -14.49
N THR A 66 -9.65 -0.82 -14.25
CA THR A 66 -9.40 0.38 -15.06
C THR A 66 -7.96 0.89 -14.94
N GLU A 67 -7.38 0.86 -13.75
CA GLU A 67 -5.98 1.24 -13.53
C GLU A 67 -5.02 0.25 -14.20
N LEU A 68 -5.36 -1.04 -14.20
CA LEU A 68 -4.60 -2.08 -14.90
C LEU A 68 -4.65 -1.88 -16.42
N GLU A 69 -5.83 -1.62 -16.98
CA GLU A 69 -6.00 -1.34 -18.42
C GLU A 69 -5.20 -0.12 -18.88
N ALA A 70 -5.10 0.92 -18.04
CA ALA A 70 -4.36 2.14 -18.35
C ALA A 70 -2.84 1.90 -18.41
N ALA A 71 -2.30 1.01 -17.56
CA ALA A 71 -0.88 0.68 -17.55
C ALA A 71 -0.66 -0.72 -16.95
N ALA A 72 -0.54 -1.74 -17.78
CA ALA A 72 -0.23 -3.09 -17.34
C ALA A 72 1.15 -3.17 -16.67
N ASP A 73 1.30 -4.04 -15.67
CA ASP A 73 2.60 -4.21 -15.01
C ASP A 73 3.64 -4.84 -15.92
N ARG A 74 4.87 -4.38 -15.71
CA ARG A 74 6.06 -5.07 -16.16
C ARG A 74 6.53 -5.95 -15.01
N VAL A 75 6.36 -7.26 -15.17
CA VAL A 75 6.59 -8.25 -14.11
C VAL A 75 7.98 -8.87 -14.29
N PRO A 76 8.80 -9.00 -13.22
CA PRO A 76 10.08 -9.69 -13.34
C PRO A 76 9.86 -11.16 -13.71
N HIS A 77 10.73 -11.73 -14.55
CA HIS A 77 10.57 -13.09 -15.09
C HIS A 77 10.56 -14.20 -14.03
N THR A 78 10.99 -13.92 -12.81
CA THR A 78 10.95 -14.83 -11.65
C THR A 78 9.60 -14.84 -10.95
N ALA A 79 8.73 -13.87 -11.23
CA ALA A 79 7.48 -13.68 -10.50
C ALA A 79 6.25 -14.19 -11.26
N THR A 80 5.29 -14.68 -10.49
CA THR A 80 3.91 -14.89 -10.95
C THR A 80 3.08 -13.66 -10.60
N TYR A 81 2.32 -13.16 -11.57
CA TYR A 81 1.44 -12.01 -11.43
C TYR A 81 0.07 -12.42 -10.89
N HIS A 82 -0.44 -11.67 -9.90
CA HIS A 82 -1.73 -11.86 -9.26
C HIS A 82 -2.49 -10.53 -9.19
N HIS A 83 -3.60 -10.45 -9.91
CA HIS A 83 -4.49 -9.27 -9.87
C HIS A 83 -5.53 -9.45 -8.76
N GLU A 84 -5.41 -8.67 -7.68
CA GLU A 84 -6.25 -8.75 -6.49
C GLU A 84 -6.87 -7.37 -6.17
N PRO A 85 -7.83 -6.90 -6.98
CA PRO A 85 -8.34 -5.53 -6.87
C PRO A 85 -8.99 -5.28 -5.51
N VAL A 86 -8.43 -4.36 -4.73
CA VAL A 86 -9.05 -3.93 -3.45
C VAL A 86 -10.38 -3.21 -3.71
N PHE A 87 -10.51 -2.53 -4.85
CA PHE A 87 -11.76 -1.92 -5.30
C PHE A 87 -12.00 -2.25 -6.77
N ASP A 88 -13.27 -2.43 -7.15
CA ASP A 88 -13.68 -2.62 -8.56
C ASP A 88 -13.47 -1.35 -9.41
N THR A 89 -13.38 -0.20 -8.75
CA THR A 89 -13.16 1.10 -9.38
C THR A 89 -12.05 1.86 -8.65
N ASP A 90 -11.44 2.86 -9.29
CA ASP A 90 -10.46 3.71 -8.63
C ASP A 90 -11.11 4.69 -7.64
N ARG A 91 -11.35 4.20 -6.41
CA ARG A 91 -11.86 5.03 -5.29
C ARG A 91 -10.76 5.87 -4.63
N THR A 92 -9.49 5.63 -4.96
CA THR A 92 -8.35 6.40 -4.43
C THR A 92 -8.00 7.60 -5.29
N GLU A 93 -8.76 7.83 -6.36
CA GLU A 93 -8.62 8.90 -7.33
C GLU A 93 -7.19 9.02 -7.92
N SER A 94 -6.46 7.90 -7.97
CA SER A 94 -5.05 7.85 -8.41
C SER A 94 -4.89 7.90 -9.93
N SER A 95 -5.95 7.62 -10.68
CA SER A 95 -6.01 7.61 -12.15
C SER A 95 -6.80 8.79 -12.74
N LYS A 96 -7.40 9.64 -11.89
CA LYS A 96 -8.22 10.76 -12.33
C LYS A 96 -7.39 11.89 -12.92
N THR A 97 -7.94 12.50 -13.97
CA THR A 97 -7.43 13.75 -14.52
C THR A 97 -7.77 14.93 -13.60
N ASN A 98 -7.03 16.03 -13.77
CA ASN A 98 -7.29 17.27 -13.02
C ASN A 98 -8.73 17.79 -13.22
N ALA A 99 -9.30 17.60 -14.40
CA ALA A 99 -10.67 18.02 -14.72
C ALA A 99 -11.71 17.18 -13.97
N GLU A 100 -11.46 15.89 -13.79
CA GLU A 100 -12.34 14.99 -13.02
C GLU A 100 -12.25 15.24 -11.51
N LEU A 101 -11.08 15.63 -11.00
CA LEU A 101 -10.88 15.94 -9.60
C LEU A 101 -11.46 17.30 -9.19
N GLU A 102 -11.52 18.26 -10.11
CA GLU A 102 -11.88 19.64 -9.79
C GLU A 102 -13.22 19.80 -9.04
N PRO A 103 -14.33 19.15 -9.44
CA PRO A 103 -15.59 19.24 -8.69
C PRO A 103 -15.49 18.74 -7.25
N LEU A 104 -14.66 17.71 -7.00
CA LEU A 104 -14.43 17.13 -5.67
C LEU A 104 -13.58 18.07 -4.80
N LEU A 105 -12.55 18.69 -5.38
CA LEU A 105 -11.50 19.38 -4.62
C LEU A 105 -11.75 20.88 -4.41
N VAL A 106 -12.71 21.50 -5.10
CA VAL A 106 -13.00 22.95 -4.94
C VAL A 106 -14.16 23.24 -4.00
N ALA A 107 -14.99 22.24 -3.66
CA ALA A 107 -16.25 22.45 -2.96
C ALA A 107 -16.09 22.81 -1.47
N ASP A 108 -15.16 22.14 -0.77
CA ASP A 108 -14.93 22.27 0.67
C ASP A 108 -13.43 22.06 0.98
N PRO A 109 -12.77 22.90 1.81
CA PRO A 109 -11.35 22.75 2.13
C PRO A 109 -10.93 21.41 2.75
N ASP A 110 -11.89 20.60 3.23
CA ASP A 110 -11.62 19.31 3.85
C ASP A 110 -12.12 18.12 2.99
N SER A 111 -12.65 18.37 1.78
CA SER A 111 -13.25 17.33 0.95
C SER A 111 -12.28 16.21 0.59
N GLY A 112 -11.02 16.54 0.26
CA GLY A 112 -10.01 15.55 -0.10
C GLY A 112 -9.67 14.64 1.08
N ALA A 113 -9.49 15.21 2.28
CA ALA A 113 -9.18 14.40 3.47
C ALA A 113 -10.36 13.54 3.91
N ARG A 114 -11.58 14.08 3.89
CA ARG A 114 -12.81 13.34 4.21
C ARG A 114 -13.07 12.19 3.23
N HIS A 115 -12.85 12.43 1.94
CA HIS A 115 -12.90 11.38 0.92
C HIS A 115 -11.95 10.23 1.28
N MET A 116 -10.68 10.54 1.55
CA MET A 116 -9.69 9.52 1.91
C MET A 116 -10.03 8.77 3.20
N GLU A 117 -10.60 9.43 4.22
CA GLU A 117 -11.07 8.72 5.42
C GLU A 117 -12.14 7.68 5.10
N VAL A 118 -13.14 8.05 4.29
CA VAL A 118 -14.19 7.13 3.86
C VAL A 118 -13.57 5.97 3.07
N THR A 119 -12.71 6.26 2.09
CA THR A 119 -12.02 5.22 1.32
C THR A 119 -11.22 4.25 2.20
N TYR A 120 -10.55 4.74 3.25
CA TYR A 120 -9.80 3.89 4.19
C TYR A 120 -10.70 3.04 5.10
N GLN A 121 -11.91 3.51 5.42
CA GLN A 121 -12.93 2.70 6.11
C GLN A 121 -13.48 1.60 5.18
N GLU A 122 -13.72 1.95 3.92
CA GLU A 122 -14.22 1.02 2.89
C GLU A 122 -13.25 -0.13 2.59
N MET A 123 -11.93 0.06 2.77
CA MET A 123 -10.96 -1.04 2.70
C MET A 123 -11.18 -2.14 3.76
N VAL A 124 -11.95 -1.86 4.81
CA VAL A 124 -12.31 -2.81 5.87
C VAL A 124 -13.71 -3.38 5.64
N THR A 125 -14.65 -2.55 5.19
CA THR A 125 -16.07 -2.89 5.16
C THR A 125 -16.52 -3.51 3.84
N GLU A 126 -15.90 -3.15 2.72
CA GLU A 126 -16.29 -3.63 1.39
C GLU A 126 -15.92 -5.11 1.17
N PRO A 127 -16.80 -5.92 0.56
CA PRO A 127 -16.52 -7.31 0.26
C PRO A 127 -15.29 -7.51 -0.65
N THR A 128 -15.14 -6.68 -1.68
CA THR A 128 -14.02 -6.75 -2.63
C THR A 128 -12.68 -6.51 -1.95
N SER A 129 -12.60 -5.47 -1.10
CA SER A 129 -11.43 -5.20 -0.26
C SER A 129 -11.06 -6.39 0.61
N LYS A 130 -12.06 -7.00 1.27
CA LYS A 130 -11.85 -8.18 2.12
C LYS A 130 -11.32 -9.37 1.33
N THR A 131 -11.90 -9.67 0.16
CA THR A 131 -11.43 -10.75 -0.71
C THR A 131 -10.00 -10.51 -1.20
N ALA A 132 -9.67 -9.28 -1.62
CA ALA A 132 -8.30 -8.94 -2.03
C ALA A 132 -7.29 -9.17 -0.90
N TYR A 133 -7.58 -8.73 0.33
CA TYR A 133 -6.67 -8.97 1.46
C TYR A 133 -6.64 -10.45 1.90
N GLN A 134 -7.73 -11.21 1.75
CA GLN A 134 -7.73 -12.66 1.96
C GLN A 134 -6.77 -13.36 1.00
N HIS A 135 -6.86 -13.04 -0.29
CA HIS A 135 -5.96 -13.59 -1.31
C HIS A 135 -4.52 -13.13 -1.11
N PHE A 136 -4.30 -11.88 -0.71
CA PHE A 136 -2.96 -11.38 -0.34
C PHE A 136 -2.30 -12.27 0.72
N PHE A 137 -3.00 -12.60 1.81
CA PHE A 137 -2.47 -13.49 2.83
C PHE A 137 -2.32 -14.94 2.34
N ALA A 138 -3.19 -15.42 1.45
CA ALA A 138 -3.03 -16.73 0.83
C ALA A 138 -1.75 -16.82 -0.03
N HIS A 139 -1.48 -15.78 -0.83
CA HIS A 139 -0.25 -15.69 -1.63
C HIS A 139 1.00 -15.59 -0.75
N LEU A 140 0.94 -14.83 0.35
CA LEU A 140 2.02 -14.78 1.34
C LEU A 140 2.33 -16.16 1.95
N LEU A 141 1.29 -16.96 2.26
CA LEU A 141 1.46 -18.32 2.80
C LEU A 141 1.96 -19.32 1.75
N ALA A 142 1.60 -19.12 0.48
CA ALA A 142 2.01 -19.98 -0.63
C ALA A 142 3.42 -19.67 -1.16
N THR A 143 3.98 -18.51 -0.82
CA THR A 143 5.30 -18.08 -1.31
C THR A 143 6.42 -18.93 -0.70
N PRO A 144 7.37 -19.45 -1.51
CA PRO A 144 8.51 -20.21 -1.01
C PRO A 144 9.33 -19.49 0.07
N SER A 145 9.97 -20.25 0.96
CA SER A 145 10.78 -19.72 2.06
C SER A 145 12.01 -18.92 1.63
N ASP A 146 12.39 -18.98 0.35
CA ASP A 146 13.45 -18.20 -0.28
C ASP A 146 12.92 -17.12 -1.26
N GLY A 147 11.65 -17.15 -1.69
CA GLY A 147 11.02 -16.16 -2.58
C GLY A 147 10.43 -14.92 -1.89
N ALA A 148 10.55 -13.75 -2.51
CA ALA A 148 10.01 -12.49 -2.03
C ALA A 148 8.62 -12.19 -2.63
N VAL A 149 7.76 -11.59 -1.81
CA VAL A 149 6.47 -11.05 -2.24
C VAL A 149 6.59 -9.55 -2.46
N LEU A 150 6.27 -9.11 -3.67
CA LEU A 150 6.01 -7.71 -3.99
C LEU A 150 4.50 -7.49 -4.03
N PHE A 151 4.03 -6.44 -3.35
CA PHE A 151 2.63 -6.04 -3.42
C PHE A 151 2.52 -4.53 -3.61
N HIS A 152 1.59 -4.09 -4.45
CA HIS A 152 1.52 -2.70 -4.87
C HIS A 152 0.10 -2.25 -5.21
N CYS A 153 -0.01 -0.95 -5.47
CA CYS A 153 -1.15 -0.33 -6.12
C CYS A 153 -0.60 0.76 -7.04
N THR A 154 -1.37 1.78 -7.40
CA THR A 154 -0.87 2.86 -8.27
C THR A 154 0.27 3.66 -7.64
N ALA A 155 0.04 4.24 -6.45
CA ALA A 155 1.05 5.07 -5.76
C ALA A 155 1.80 4.33 -4.63
N GLY A 156 1.42 3.08 -4.34
CA GLY A 156 2.01 2.29 -3.25
C GLY A 156 1.73 2.83 -1.85
N LYS A 157 0.68 3.65 -1.71
CA LYS A 157 0.40 4.43 -0.50
C LYS A 157 -0.80 3.92 0.29
N ASP A 158 -1.99 3.89 -0.30
CA ASP A 158 -3.24 3.65 0.45
C ASP A 158 -3.56 2.16 0.56
N ARG A 159 -3.97 1.52 -0.55
CA ARG A 159 -4.27 0.07 -0.60
C ARG A 159 -3.07 -0.76 -0.14
N THR A 160 -1.90 -0.46 -0.69
CA THR A 160 -0.62 -1.06 -0.24
C THR A 160 -0.30 -0.72 1.22
N GLY A 161 -0.63 0.49 1.69
CA GLY A 161 -0.39 0.89 3.08
C GLY A 161 -1.26 0.14 4.08
N VAL A 162 -2.53 -0.07 3.76
CA VAL A 162 -3.44 -0.91 4.55
C VAL A 162 -2.99 -2.37 4.50
N GLY A 163 -2.62 -2.90 3.34
CA GLY A 163 -2.01 -4.23 3.22
C GLY A 163 -0.77 -4.40 4.10
N ALA A 164 0.17 -3.45 4.06
CA ALA A 164 1.36 -3.45 4.91
C ALA A 164 1.01 -3.33 6.40
N PHE A 165 0.03 -2.50 6.77
CA PHE A 165 -0.44 -2.39 8.14
C PHE A 165 -0.99 -3.72 8.68
N LEU A 166 -1.82 -4.42 7.89
CA LEU A 166 -2.39 -5.72 8.25
C LEU A 166 -1.29 -6.78 8.37
N LEU A 167 -0.38 -6.85 7.40
CA LEU A 167 0.73 -7.80 7.39
C LEU A 167 1.66 -7.61 8.60
N LEU A 168 2.14 -6.39 8.83
CA LEU A 168 3.03 -6.12 9.95
C LEU A 168 2.35 -6.36 11.31
N SER A 169 1.04 -6.10 11.40
CA SER A 169 0.24 -6.45 12.58
C SER A 169 0.16 -7.97 12.79
N ALA A 170 -0.05 -8.75 11.72
CA ALA A 170 -0.05 -10.22 11.78
C ALA A 170 1.31 -10.79 12.20
N LEU A 171 2.40 -10.14 11.79
CA LEU A 171 3.76 -10.49 12.20
C LEU A 171 4.11 -10.05 13.63
N GLY A 172 3.29 -9.18 14.25
CA GLY A 172 3.49 -8.75 15.63
C GLY A 172 4.45 -7.57 15.80
N VAL A 173 4.63 -6.77 14.76
CA VAL A 173 5.31 -5.46 14.83
C VAL A 173 4.43 -4.47 15.59
N ASP A 174 5.05 -3.61 16.41
CA ASP A 174 4.29 -2.65 17.21
C ASP A 174 3.65 -1.55 16.34
N THR A 175 2.48 -1.06 16.75
CA THR A 175 1.70 -0.07 15.98
C THR A 175 2.46 1.20 15.66
N LYS A 176 3.34 1.68 16.56
CA LYS A 176 4.10 2.91 16.34
C LYS A 176 5.12 2.73 15.21
N THR A 177 5.77 1.57 15.15
CA THR A 177 6.64 1.20 14.03
C THR A 177 5.84 1.12 12.72
N ILE A 178 4.67 0.49 12.73
CA ILE A 178 3.82 0.38 11.52
C ILE A 178 3.40 1.76 11.00
N GLU A 179 2.96 2.65 11.90
CA GLU A 179 2.57 4.03 11.54
C GLU A 179 3.75 4.82 10.94
N GLN A 180 4.95 4.62 11.46
CA GLN A 180 6.14 5.26 10.93
C GLN A 180 6.53 4.76 9.52
N ASP A 181 6.38 3.46 9.21
CA ASP A 181 6.55 2.95 7.83
C ASP A 181 5.52 3.56 6.88
N TYR A 182 4.27 3.60 7.33
CA TYR A 182 3.19 4.18 6.54
C TYR A 182 3.48 5.64 6.19
N LEU A 183 3.87 6.46 7.17
CA LEU A 183 4.20 7.88 7.00
C LEU A 183 5.50 8.13 6.22
N LEU A 184 6.40 7.14 6.11
CA LEU A 184 7.61 7.25 5.28
C LEU A 184 7.26 7.57 3.82
N THR A 185 6.09 7.14 3.34
CA THR A 185 5.56 7.48 2.02
C THR A 185 5.60 8.99 1.72
N ASN A 186 5.32 9.84 2.71
CA ASN A 186 5.35 11.29 2.52
C ASN A 186 6.76 11.83 2.30
N GLN A 187 7.77 11.22 2.94
CA GLN A 187 9.16 11.61 2.74
C GLN A 187 9.65 11.15 1.37
N VAL A 188 9.29 9.93 0.97
CA VAL A 188 9.68 9.37 -0.34
C VAL A 188 9.08 10.16 -1.50
N ASN A 189 7.83 10.59 -1.36
CA ASN A 189 7.12 11.30 -2.43
C ASN A 189 7.19 12.83 -2.31
N GLU A 190 7.92 13.38 -1.33
CA GLU A 190 7.88 14.82 -1.00
C GLU A 190 8.19 15.70 -2.22
N ALA A 191 9.30 15.41 -2.91
CA ALA A 191 9.74 16.20 -4.07
C ALA A 191 8.70 16.17 -5.19
N PHE A 192 8.20 14.98 -5.53
CA PHE A 192 7.19 14.78 -6.56
C PHE A 192 5.88 15.51 -6.24
N VAL A 193 5.37 15.36 -5.01
CA VAL A 193 4.14 16.02 -4.57
C VAL A 193 4.30 17.54 -4.59
N ASN A 194 5.42 18.07 -4.08
CA ASN A 194 5.66 19.51 -4.07
C ASN A 194 5.76 20.09 -5.49
N GLU A 195 6.37 19.38 -6.43
CA GLU A 195 6.42 19.80 -7.84
C GLU A 195 5.02 19.88 -8.45
N LEU A 196 4.18 18.86 -8.25
CA LEU A 196 2.79 18.87 -8.75
C LEU A 196 1.98 20.01 -8.16
N LEU A 197 2.11 20.27 -6.86
CA LEU A 197 1.39 21.36 -6.19
C LEU A 197 1.82 22.73 -6.70
N GLN A 198 3.12 22.92 -6.96
CA GLN A 198 3.64 24.15 -7.58
C GLN A 198 3.12 24.33 -9.01
N ARG A 199 3.03 23.25 -9.80
CA ARG A 199 2.44 23.27 -11.14
C ARG A 199 0.97 23.68 -11.10
N PHE A 200 0.17 23.14 -10.17
CA PHE A 200 -1.23 23.54 -10.03
C PHE A 200 -1.41 25.00 -9.61
N ALA A 201 -0.63 25.47 -8.64
CA ALA A 201 -0.64 26.87 -8.25
C ALA A 201 -0.27 27.79 -9.43
N SER A 202 0.76 27.43 -10.19
CA SER A 202 1.21 28.19 -11.38
C SER A 202 0.18 28.16 -12.52
N ALA A 203 -0.61 27.10 -12.62
CA ALA A 203 -1.72 26.97 -13.57
C ALA A 203 -3.01 27.69 -13.12
N GLY A 204 -2.97 28.44 -12.01
CA GLY A 204 -4.09 29.25 -11.54
C GLY A 204 -5.14 28.49 -10.72
N LYS A 205 -4.84 27.27 -10.25
CA LYS A 205 -5.72 26.56 -9.31
C LYS A 205 -5.75 27.29 -7.97
N ASN A 206 -6.92 27.37 -7.35
CA ASN A 206 -7.09 28.07 -6.08
C ASN A 206 -6.46 27.28 -4.91
N GLU A 207 -6.29 27.96 -3.77
CA GLU A 207 -5.66 27.37 -2.58
C GLU A 207 -6.41 26.13 -2.06
N THR A 208 -7.74 26.13 -2.12
CA THR A 208 -8.58 24.99 -1.72
C THR A 208 -8.28 23.74 -2.55
N TYR A 209 -8.18 23.88 -3.88
CA TYR A 209 -7.81 22.78 -4.76
C TYR A 209 -6.42 22.25 -4.43
N VAL A 210 -5.42 23.14 -4.29
CA VAL A 210 -4.03 22.75 -3.99
C VAL A 210 -3.96 22.04 -2.64
N HIS A 211 -4.69 22.51 -1.63
CA HIS A 211 -4.77 21.88 -0.32
C HIS A 211 -5.40 20.48 -0.39
N ASN A 212 -6.56 20.36 -1.02
CA ASN A 212 -7.25 19.07 -1.15
C ASN A 212 -6.49 18.07 -2.02
N PHE A 213 -5.83 18.53 -3.09
CA PHE A 213 -4.96 17.68 -3.88
C PHE A 213 -3.79 17.15 -3.04
N ARG A 214 -3.18 17.99 -2.18
CA ARG A 214 -2.14 17.52 -1.24
C ARG A 214 -2.70 16.40 -0.35
N SER A 215 -3.92 16.54 0.16
CA SER A 215 -4.58 15.52 0.97
C SER A 215 -4.77 14.20 0.21
N LEU A 216 -5.08 14.24 -1.09
CA LEU A 216 -5.14 13.04 -1.95
C LEU A 216 -3.76 12.48 -2.28
N ALA A 217 -2.75 13.33 -2.53
CA ALA A 217 -1.43 12.90 -3.01
C ALA A 217 -0.51 12.38 -1.90
N THR A 218 -0.87 12.61 -0.64
CA THR A 218 -0.09 12.23 0.55
C THR A 218 -0.82 11.21 1.41
N VAL A 219 -0.15 10.74 2.45
CA VAL A 219 -0.76 9.94 3.53
C VAL A 219 -0.84 10.74 4.81
N SER A 220 -1.81 10.42 5.67
CA SER A 220 -2.00 11.10 6.95
C SER A 220 -2.32 10.09 8.06
N PRO A 221 -1.91 10.33 9.32
CA PRO A 221 -2.38 9.55 10.46
C PRO A 221 -3.90 9.46 10.53
N ARG A 222 -4.60 10.52 10.07
CA ARG A 222 -6.06 10.58 9.97
C ARG A 222 -6.63 9.39 9.19
N TYR A 223 -6.01 9.03 8.07
CA TYR A 223 -6.52 7.96 7.20
C TYR A 223 -6.28 6.57 7.78
N LEU A 224 -5.07 6.30 8.29
CA LEU A 224 -4.78 5.03 8.95
C LEU A 224 -5.59 4.87 10.24
N ASN A 225 -5.87 5.97 10.95
CA ASN A 225 -6.81 5.97 12.07
C ASN A 225 -8.23 5.62 11.64
N ALA A 226 -8.69 6.08 10.47
CA ALA A 226 -10.00 5.71 9.93
C ALA A 226 -10.10 4.18 9.67
N THR A 227 -9.06 3.55 9.12
CA THR A 227 -8.98 2.08 9.01
C THR A 227 -9.02 1.39 10.38
N LYS A 228 -8.19 1.84 11.33
CA LYS A 228 -8.17 1.28 12.70
C LYS A 228 -9.52 1.44 13.40
N GLN A 229 -10.20 2.57 13.21
CA GLN A 229 -11.53 2.82 13.77
C GLN A 229 -12.58 1.91 13.12
N ALA A 230 -12.58 1.74 11.80
CA ALA A 230 -13.46 0.79 11.12
C ALA A 230 -13.26 -0.63 11.63
N ILE A 231 -12.00 -1.08 11.78
CA ILE A 231 -11.68 -2.37 12.39
C ILE A 231 -12.25 -2.48 13.81
N ALA A 232 -12.02 -1.46 14.65
CA ALA A 232 -12.52 -1.46 16.02
C ALA A 232 -14.05 -1.51 16.10
N THR A 233 -14.74 -0.78 15.22
CA THR A 233 -16.20 -0.75 15.16
C THR A 233 -16.82 -2.06 14.67
N HIS A 234 -16.23 -2.70 13.65
CA HIS A 234 -16.83 -3.86 12.99
C HIS A 234 -16.33 -5.21 13.51
N TYR A 235 -15.12 -5.25 14.09
CA TYR A 235 -14.45 -6.49 14.50
C TYR A 235 -13.88 -6.46 15.91
N GLY A 236 -13.63 -5.27 16.48
CA GLY A 236 -13.09 -5.10 17.84
C GLY A 236 -11.60 -4.82 17.85
N THR A 237 -10.77 -5.78 17.42
CA THR A 237 -9.31 -5.60 17.30
C THR A 237 -8.78 -5.93 15.91
N VAL A 238 -7.55 -5.50 15.61
CA VAL A 238 -6.87 -5.89 14.36
C VAL A 238 -6.72 -7.42 14.27
N ASN A 239 -6.47 -8.09 15.39
CA ASN A 239 -6.41 -9.55 15.42
C ASN A 239 -7.77 -10.19 15.11
N ASP A 240 -8.87 -9.61 15.60
CA ASP A 240 -10.21 -10.08 15.28
C ASP A 240 -10.56 -9.85 13.81
N PHE A 241 -10.09 -8.75 13.21
CA PHE A 241 -10.23 -8.55 11.77
C PHE A 241 -9.40 -9.55 10.95
N LEU A 242 -8.14 -9.81 11.32
CA LEU A 242 -7.31 -10.82 10.66
C LEU A 242 -7.94 -12.21 10.73
N THR A 243 -8.49 -12.60 11.88
CA THR A 243 -9.03 -13.94 12.10
C THR A 243 -10.48 -14.11 11.63
N THR A 244 -11.37 -13.21 12.03
CA THR A 244 -12.81 -13.29 11.73
C THR A 244 -13.15 -12.57 10.42
N GLY A 245 -12.52 -11.43 10.14
CA GLY A 245 -12.76 -10.66 8.92
C GLY A 245 -12.08 -11.27 7.69
N LEU A 246 -10.82 -11.67 7.83
CA LEU A 246 -10.01 -12.24 6.74
C LEU A 246 -9.85 -13.77 6.84
N GLY A 247 -10.41 -14.42 7.86
CA GLY A 247 -10.44 -15.88 7.94
C GLY A 247 -9.09 -16.54 8.26
N LEU A 248 -8.09 -15.79 8.75
CA LEU A 248 -6.79 -16.36 9.09
C LEU A 248 -6.89 -17.21 10.36
N SER A 249 -6.60 -18.49 10.24
CA SER A 249 -6.52 -19.37 11.40
C SER A 249 -5.28 -19.05 12.26
N ALA A 250 -5.28 -19.54 13.51
CA ALA A 250 -4.09 -19.46 14.36
C ALA A 250 -2.86 -20.14 13.72
N GLY A 251 -3.08 -21.22 12.94
CA GLY A 251 -2.05 -21.89 12.16
C GLY A 251 -1.47 -20.96 11.08
N ASN A 252 -2.33 -20.29 10.31
CA ASN A 252 -1.88 -19.35 9.28
C ASN A 252 -1.04 -18.20 9.88
N LEU A 253 -1.45 -17.64 11.01
CA LEU A 253 -0.69 -16.59 11.69
C LEU A 253 0.67 -17.10 12.20
N ALA A 254 0.74 -18.34 12.68
CA ALA A 254 2.00 -18.96 13.08
C ALA A 254 2.92 -19.22 11.87
N ASP A 255 2.37 -19.72 10.75
CA ASP A 255 3.10 -19.99 9.52
C ASP A 255 3.69 -18.71 8.92
N LEU A 256 2.90 -17.62 8.87
CA LEU A 256 3.40 -16.30 8.44
C LEU A 256 4.61 -15.86 9.29
N LYS A 257 4.52 -16.01 10.61
CA LYS A 257 5.63 -15.68 11.52
C LYS A 257 6.83 -16.58 11.31
N GLN A 258 6.65 -17.84 10.93
CA GLN A 258 7.76 -18.75 10.61
C GLN A 258 8.41 -18.44 9.26
N LEU A 259 7.63 -17.99 8.27
CA LEU A 259 8.10 -17.68 6.93
C LEU A 259 8.83 -16.34 6.81
N TYR A 260 8.47 -15.37 7.65
CA TYR A 260 8.87 -13.97 7.48
C TYR A 260 9.61 -13.35 8.65
N LEU A 261 9.83 -14.08 9.76
CA LEU A 261 10.59 -13.58 10.91
C LEU A 261 11.86 -14.39 11.16
N VAL A 262 12.91 -13.71 11.59
CA VAL A 262 14.20 -14.28 12.02
C VAL A 262 14.62 -13.78 13.40
#